data_AF-A0A7Y5KK86-F1
#
_entry.id   AF-A0A7Y5KK86-F1
#
_cell.length_a   1.000
_cell.length_b   1.000
_cell.length_c   1.000
_cell.angle_alpha   90.00
_cell.angle_beta   90.00
_cell.angle_gamma   90.00
#
_symmetry.space_group_name_H-M   'P 1'
#
loop_
_entity.id
_entity.type
_entity.pdbx_description
1 polymer ?
#
loop_
_entity_poly.entity_id
_entity_poly.type
_entity_poly.pdbx_seq_one_letter_code
_entity_poly.pdbx_strand_id
1 'polypeptide(L)'
;TIAHLRENGRVTLMFCAFEGPPNIVRLHGRGRHIGVGDREFASYRGLFAEHPGVRAVVVVDVERVSDSCGYAVPLMSHDGDRDLLTRWADNRGEEGLTAYREAKNAVSIDGLPALDPS
;
A
#
# COMPACT_ATOMS: atom_id res chain seq x y z
N THR A 1 1.02 8.43 -1.76
CA THR A 1 -0.34 8.17 -1.22
C THR A 1 -1.30 7.93 -2.39
N ILE A 2 -2.53 7.44 -2.16
CA ILE A 2 -3.51 7.26 -3.25
C ILE A 2 -3.77 8.58 -3.99
N ALA A 3 -3.84 9.71 -3.28
CA ALA A 3 -3.99 11.02 -3.91
C ALA A 3 -2.91 11.31 -4.96
N HIS A 4 -1.63 11.16 -4.60
CA HIS A 4 -0.52 11.39 -5.55
C HIS A 4 -0.48 10.35 -6.67
N LEU A 5 -0.92 9.12 -6.38
CA LEU A 5 -1.06 8.09 -7.40
C LEU A 5 -2.16 8.46 -8.40
N ARG A 6 -3.27 9.06 -7.97
CA ARG A 6 -4.30 9.63 -8.85
C ARG A 6 -3.78 10.85 -9.62
N GLU A 7 -3.04 11.71 -8.95
CA GLU A 7 -2.54 12.98 -9.51
C GLU A 7 -1.52 12.75 -10.63
N ASN A 8 -0.48 11.96 -10.38
CA ASN A 8 0.65 11.84 -11.30
C ASN A 8 0.99 10.40 -11.70
N GLY A 9 0.39 9.40 -11.05
CA GLY A 9 0.55 7.99 -11.38
C GLY A 9 1.92 7.40 -11.06
N ARG A 10 2.92 8.17 -10.64
CA ARG A 10 4.28 7.65 -10.46
C ARG A 10 4.41 6.88 -9.16
N VAL A 11 5.04 5.71 -9.22
CA VAL A 11 5.33 4.90 -8.04
C VAL A 11 6.62 4.12 -8.24
N THR A 12 7.37 3.96 -7.15
CA THR A 12 8.55 3.09 -7.10
C THR A 12 8.38 2.12 -5.95
N LEU A 13 8.52 0.83 -6.21
CA LEU A 13 8.63 -0.21 -5.19
C LEU A 13 10.11 -0.45 -4.91
N MET A 14 10.54 -0.37 -3.65
CA MET A 14 11.92 -0.58 -3.24
C MET A 14 12.03 -1.76 -2.29
N PHE A 15 12.93 -2.69 -2.60
CA PHE A 15 13.24 -3.87 -1.80
C PHE A 15 14.67 -3.76 -1.31
N CYS A 16 14.88 -3.96 0.00
CA CYS A 16 16.20 -3.90 0.63
C CYS A 16 16.56 -5.27 1.20
N ALA A 17 17.78 -5.73 0.94
CA ALA A 17 18.32 -6.93 1.56
C ALA A 17 18.79 -6.61 2.99
N PHE A 18 17.89 -6.80 3.96
CA PHE A 18 18.20 -6.62 5.39
C PHE A 18 18.94 -7.82 6.01
N GLU A 19 19.13 -8.90 5.25
CA GLU A 19 19.89 -10.08 5.61
C GLU A 19 20.75 -10.53 4.41
N GLY A 20 21.85 -11.23 4.66
CA GLY A 20 22.73 -11.73 3.60
C GLY A 20 23.53 -10.62 2.88
N PRO A 21 23.94 -10.85 1.61
CA PRO A 21 24.65 -9.84 0.82
C PRO A 21 23.82 -8.57 0.59
N PRO A 22 24.40 -7.37 0.73
CA PRO A 22 23.65 -6.13 0.60
C PRO A 22 23.19 -5.90 -0.84
N ASN A 23 21.95 -5.45 -0.99
CA ASN A 23 21.38 -5.04 -2.27
C ASN A 23 20.13 -4.17 -2.06
N ILE A 24 19.84 -3.30 -3.02
CA ILE A 24 18.56 -2.61 -3.12
C ILE A 24 18.05 -2.76 -4.55
N VAL A 25 16.83 -3.29 -4.71
CA VAL A 25 16.13 -3.36 -6.00
C VAL A 25 14.99 -2.35 -6.01
N ARG A 26 14.85 -1.61 -7.12
CA ARG A 26 13.78 -0.66 -7.36
C ARG A 26 13.03 -1.01 -8.64
N LEU A 27 11.71 -1.10 -8.53
CA LEU A 27 10.79 -1.22 -9.66
C LEU A 27 10.12 0.13 -9.85
N HIS A 28 10.47 0.84 -10.91
CA HIS A 28 9.89 2.13 -11.27
C HIS A 28 8.77 1.91 -12.27
N GLY A 29 7.67 2.63 -12.09
CA GLY A 29 6.59 2.57 -13.04
C GLY A 29 5.46 3.51 -12.71
N ARG A 30 4.31 3.15 -13.25
CA ARG A 30 3.05 3.84 -13.03
C ARG A 30 2.10 2.95 -12.29
N GLY A 31 1.30 3.53 -11.39
CA GLY A 31 0.30 2.79 -10.68
C GLY A 31 -1.04 3.47 -10.66
N ARG A 32 -2.04 2.68 -10.34
CA ARG A 32 -3.42 3.09 -10.07
C ARG A 32 -3.92 2.34 -8.87
N HIS A 33 -4.90 2.92 -8.18
CA HIS A 33 -5.61 2.22 -7.12
C HIS A 33 -6.93 1.65 -7.64
N ILE A 34 -7.39 0.58 -7.01
CA ILE A 34 -8.67 -0.07 -7.20
C ILE A 34 -9.33 -0.09 -5.82
N GLY A 35 -10.40 0.68 -5.63
CA GLY A 35 -11.13 0.76 -4.38
C GLY A 35 -11.90 -0.54 -4.07
N VAL A 36 -12.29 -0.73 -2.81
CA VAL A 36 -13.05 -1.92 -2.38
C VAL A 36 -14.38 -2.06 -3.11
N GLY A 37 -15.03 -0.94 -3.45
CA GLY A 37 -16.29 -0.92 -4.20
C GLY A 37 -16.13 -1.13 -5.71
N ASP A 38 -14.90 -1.15 -6.24
CA ASP A 38 -14.68 -1.32 -7.67
C ASP A 38 -14.92 -2.77 -8.09
N ARG A 39 -15.61 -2.98 -9.22
CA ARG A 39 -15.86 -4.31 -9.78
C ARG A 39 -14.57 -5.13 -9.98
N GLU A 40 -13.49 -4.44 -10.31
CA GLU A 40 -12.18 -5.07 -10.55
C GLU A 40 -11.54 -5.63 -9.28
N PHE A 41 -11.89 -5.09 -8.09
CA PHE A 41 -11.29 -5.44 -6.82
C PHE A 41 -11.34 -6.95 -6.54
N ALA A 42 -12.49 -7.59 -6.83
CA ALA A 42 -12.69 -9.02 -6.63
C ALA A 42 -11.68 -9.88 -7.40
N SER A 43 -11.19 -9.41 -8.56
CA SER A 43 -10.22 -10.14 -9.40
C SER A 43 -8.83 -10.19 -8.76
N TYR A 44 -8.49 -9.20 -7.94
CA TYR A 44 -7.20 -9.13 -7.23
C TYR A 44 -7.30 -9.60 -5.79
N ARG A 45 -8.49 -9.52 -5.17
CA ARG A 45 -8.69 -9.84 -3.76
C ARG A 45 -8.18 -11.24 -3.42
N GLY A 46 -8.40 -12.24 -4.28
CA GLY A 46 -7.95 -13.61 -4.06
C GLY A 46 -6.43 -13.81 -4.01
N LEU A 47 -5.63 -12.82 -4.41
CA LEU A 47 -4.16 -12.89 -4.36
C LEU A 47 -3.59 -12.60 -2.96
N PHE A 48 -4.41 -12.14 -2.02
CA PHE A 48 -3.94 -11.76 -0.68
C PHE A 48 -4.77 -12.43 0.41
N ALA A 49 -4.15 -12.73 1.55
CA ALA A 49 -4.86 -13.21 2.75
C ALA A 49 -5.95 -12.22 3.19
N GLU A 50 -6.96 -12.71 3.90
CA GLU A 50 -7.98 -11.85 4.51
C GLU A 50 -7.37 -10.94 5.57
N HIS A 51 -7.67 -9.65 5.45
CA HIS A 51 -7.22 -8.63 6.37
C HIS A 51 -8.35 -7.63 6.61
N PRO A 52 -8.74 -7.37 7.87
CA PRO A 52 -9.72 -6.33 8.17
C PRO A 52 -9.16 -4.96 7.80
N GLY A 53 -10.02 -4.04 7.36
CA GLY A 53 -9.59 -2.68 7.08
C GLY A 53 -8.94 -2.43 5.71
N VAL A 54 -8.95 -3.39 4.76
CA VAL A 54 -8.46 -3.17 3.38
C VAL A 54 -9.15 -1.96 2.73
N ARG A 55 -8.36 -1.07 2.13
CA ARG A 55 -8.85 0.19 1.54
C ARG A 55 -8.85 0.21 0.02
N ALA A 56 -7.87 -0.46 -0.59
CA ALA A 56 -7.70 -0.52 -2.03
C ALA A 56 -6.64 -1.59 -2.37
N VAL A 57 -6.62 -2.02 -3.62
CA VAL A 57 -5.46 -2.66 -4.27
C VAL A 57 -4.71 -1.59 -5.07
N VAL A 58 -3.39 -1.62 -5.06
CA VAL A 58 -2.56 -0.79 -5.95
C VAL A 58 -1.96 -1.70 -7.01
N VAL A 59 -2.28 -1.42 -8.27
CA VAL A 59 -1.69 -2.10 -9.43
C VAL A 59 -0.57 -1.22 -9.95
N VAL A 60 0.59 -1.81 -10.23
CA VAL A 60 1.78 -1.11 -10.71
C VAL A 60 2.24 -1.75 -12.02
N ASP A 61 2.21 -0.97 -13.09
CA ASP A 61 2.81 -1.29 -14.37
C ASP A 61 4.29 -0.89 -14.33
N VAL A 62 5.18 -1.88 -14.23
CA VAL A 62 6.61 -1.67 -14.08
C VAL A 62 7.24 -1.33 -15.44
N GLU A 63 7.89 -0.18 -15.52
CA GLU A 63 8.52 0.35 -16.74
C GLU A 63 10.04 0.17 -16.71
N ARG A 64 10.66 0.20 -15.53
CA ARG A 64 12.11 0.10 -15.37
C ARG A 64 12.47 -0.60 -14.07
N VAL A 65 13.46 -1.48 -14.14
CA VAL A 65 14.13 -2.09 -12.98
C VAL A 65 15.51 -1.47 -12.81
N SER A 66 15.92 -1.22 -11.57
CA SER A 66 17.28 -0.79 -11.24
C SER A 66 17.70 -1.36 -9.90
N ASP A 67 18.96 -1.76 -9.77
CA ASP A 67 19.56 -2.19 -8.51
C ASP A 67 20.67 -1.22 -8.06
N SER A 68 21.18 -1.42 -6.85
CA SER A 68 22.37 -0.75 -6.32
C SER A 68 22.98 -1.57 -5.20
N CYS A 69 24.29 -1.47 -5.01
CA CYS A 69 25.06 -2.29 -4.07
C CYS A 69 24.56 -2.29 -2.61
N GLY A 70 23.83 -1.26 -2.17
CA GLY A 70 23.17 -1.28 -0.87
C GLY A 70 24.10 -1.30 0.34
N TYR A 71 25.36 -0.87 0.22
CA TYR A 71 26.37 -0.97 1.29
C TYR A 71 26.01 -0.26 2.60
N ALA A 72 25.03 0.65 2.59
CA ALA A 72 24.51 1.32 3.78
C ALA A 72 23.20 0.72 4.31
N VAL A 73 22.68 -0.35 3.70
CA VAL A 73 21.50 -1.07 4.21
C VAL A 73 21.88 -1.79 5.50
N PRO A 74 21.16 -1.58 6.60
CA PRO A 74 21.46 -2.24 7.87
C PRO A 74 21.07 -3.71 7.83
N LEU A 75 21.76 -4.53 8.63
CA LEU A 75 21.26 -5.85 8.98
C LEU A 75 20.09 -5.69 9.97
N MET A 76 18.98 -6.41 9.74
CA MET A 76 17.82 -6.44 10.63
C MET A 76 17.32 -7.88 10.79
N SER A 77 16.81 -8.22 11.98
CA SER A 77 16.09 -9.46 12.23
C SER A 77 14.58 -9.21 12.27
N HIS A 78 13.78 -10.15 11.75
CA HIS A 78 12.33 -10.12 11.89
C HIS A 78 11.91 -10.86 13.17
N ASP A 79 11.40 -10.09 14.13
CA ASP A 79 10.93 -10.63 15.41
C ASP A 79 9.42 -10.99 15.39
N GLY A 80 8.72 -10.69 14.29
CA GLY A 80 7.29 -10.92 14.11
C GLY A 80 6.50 -9.69 13.69
N ASP A 81 5.23 -9.91 13.29
CA ASP A 81 4.31 -8.86 12.87
C ASP A 81 3.44 -8.38 14.05
N ARG A 82 3.14 -7.07 14.08
CA ARG A 82 2.22 -6.50 15.08
C ARG A 82 0.77 -6.72 14.66
N ASP A 83 -0.05 -7.15 15.61
CA ASP A 83 -1.49 -7.39 15.39
C ASP A 83 -2.39 -6.16 15.63
N LEU A 84 -1.81 -5.05 16.11
CA LEU A 84 -2.59 -3.90 16.59
C LEU A 84 -3.50 -3.31 15.52
N LEU A 85 -3.05 -3.26 14.27
CA LEU A 85 -3.85 -2.72 13.17
C LEU A 85 -5.06 -3.61 12.90
N THR A 86 -4.86 -4.92 12.88
CA THR A 86 -5.91 -5.93 12.71
C THR A 86 -6.95 -5.79 13.83
N ARG A 87 -6.51 -5.82 15.09
CA ARG A 87 -7.40 -5.65 16.25
C ARG A 87 -8.13 -4.30 16.26
N TRP A 88 -7.45 -3.22 15.88
CA TRP A 88 -8.08 -1.90 15.76
C TRP A 88 -9.18 -1.90 14.69
N ALA A 89 -8.93 -2.56 13.55
CA ALA A 89 -9.90 -2.66 12.47
C ALA A 89 -11.09 -3.54 12.86
N ASP A 90 -10.85 -4.67 13.52
CA ASP A 90 -11.90 -5.57 14.03
C ASP A 90 -12.79 -4.85 15.05
N ASN A 91 -12.19 -4.14 16.00
CA ASN A 91 -12.93 -3.38 17.02
C ASN A 91 -13.78 -2.24 16.42
N ARG A 92 -13.40 -1.71 15.25
CA ARG A 92 -14.17 -0.68 14.54
C ARG A 92 -15.37 -1.27 13.79
N GLY A 93 -15.26 -2.51 13.31
CA GLY A 93 -16.23 -3.11 12.41
C GLY A 93 -16.29 -2.41 11.04
N GLU A 94 -17.10 -2.94 10.13
CA GLU A 94 -17.18 -2.47 8.74
C GLU A 94 -17.71 -1.03 8.64
N GLU A 95 -18.79 -0.71 9.33
CA GLU A 95 -19.36 0.65 9.36
C GLU A 95 -18.37 1.66 9.93
N GLY A 96 -17.68 1.31 11.02
CA GLY A 96 -16.68 2.18 11.64
C GLY A 96 -15.45 2.40 10.76
N LEU A 97 -15.05 1.40 9.99
CA LEU A 97 -13.97 1.51 9.00
C LEU A 97 -14.36 2.38 7.82
N THR A 98 -15.61 2.28 7.36
CA THR A 98 -16.18 3.13 6.31
C THR A 98 -16.17 4.60 6.74
N ALA A 99 -16.79 4.91 7.88
CA ALA A 99 -16.80 6.27 8.43
C ALA A 99 -15.38 6.81 8.68
N TYR A 100 -14.44 5.95 9.09
CA TYR A 100 -13.04 6.35 9.26
C TYR A 100 -12.38 6.75 7.94
N ARG A 101 -12.63 6.00 6.86
CA ARG A 101 -12.06 6.30 5.54
C ARG A 101 -12.59 7.62 4.99
N GLU A 102 -13.88 7.87 5.12
CA GLU A 102 -14.48 9.16 4.74
C GLU A 102 -13.87 10.32 5.53
N ALA A 103 -13.78 10.18 6.85
CA ALA A 103 -13.31 11.26 7.72
C ALA A 103 -11.79 11.51 7.63
N LYS A 104 -10.98 10.47 7.34
CA LYS A 104 -9.51 10.52 7.50
C LYS A 104 -8.73 10.18 6.24
N ASN A 105 -9.34 9.62 5.20
CA ASN A 105 -8.64 9.14 4.01
C ASN A 105 -9.22 9.68 2.68
N ALA A 106 -10.24 10.54 2.72
CA ALA A 106 -10.82 11.16 1.53
C ALA A 106 -9.91 12.25 0.92
N VAL A 107 -9.12 12.94 1.74
CA VAL A 107 -8.24 14.05 1.31
C VAL A 107 -6.84 13.87 1.90
N SER A 108 -5.80 14.10 1.09
CA SER A 108 -4.40 14.06 1.54
C SER A 108 -4.05 15.29 2.38
N ILE A 109 -2.88 15.24 3.03
CA ILE A 109 -2.32 16.40 3.74
C ILE A 109 -2.12 17.62 2.81
N ASP A 110 -1.93 17.38 1.51
CA ASP A 110 -1.75 18.41 0.49
C ASP A 110 -3.08 18.90 -0.11
N GLY A 111 -4.23 18.48 0.45
CA GLY A 111 -5.56 18.88 -0.02
C GLY A 111 -6.03 18.15 -1.28
N LEU A 112 -5.34 17.10 -1.72
CA LEU A 112 -5.69 16.36 -2.93
C LEU A 112 -6.72 15.25 -2.64
N PRO A 113 -7.69 14.99 -3.54
CA PRO A 113 -8.61 13.86 -3.41
C PRO A 113 -7.88 12.51 -3.38
N ALA A 114 -8.24 11.63 -2.44
CA ALA A 114 -7.62 10.33 -2.22
C ALA A 114 -8.62 9.18 -2.46
N LEU A 115 -9.21 8.64 -1.39
CA LEU A 115 -10.27 7.62 -1.52
C LEU A 115 -11.60 8.32 -1.79
N ASP A 116 -12.35 7.80 -2.76
CA ASP A 116 -13.71 8.24 -2.98
C ASP A 116 -14.60 7.77 -1.80
N PRO A 117 -15.56 8.59 -1.34
CA PRO A 117 -16.54 8.17 -0.34
C PRO A 117 -17.30 6.95 -0.84
N SER A 118 -17.48 5.95 0.03
CA SER A 118 -18.19 4.70 -0.25
C SER A 118 -19.68 4.79 0.00
#